data_AF-A0A528AWD5-F1
#
_entry.id   AF-A0A528AWD5-F1
#
_cell.length_a   1.000
_cell.length_b   1.000
_cell.length_c   1.000
_cell.angle_alpha   90.00
_cell.angle_beta   90.00
_cell.angle_gamma   90.00
#
_symmetry.space_group_name_H-M   'P 1'
#
loop_
_entity.id
_entity.type
_entity.pdbx_description
1 polymer ?
#
loop_
_entity_poly.entity_id
_entity_poly.type
_entity_poly.pdbx_seq_one_letter_code
_entity_poly.pdbx_strand_id
1 'polypeptide(L)'
;YDSLITSGDGTMASVLKARLEKLACDFPLQNNYFAWQAFARRYPNPGEAALPAYLEKRNYQAIRNNVDRVAIHHANLIEFLAGKDAGSVDRFVLLDAQDWMTDDQLNALWAEITRTASTDARVIFRTAAEPSLLPGRVSKSLLDQWSYADQLSRALSARDRSAIYGGFHLYVKQAA
;
A
#
# COMPACT_ATOMS: atom_id res chain seq x y z
N TYR A 1 -7.81 -0.74 -16.03
CA TYR A 1 -7.14 -1.62 -17.01
C TYR A 1 -6.01 -0.88 -17.71
N ASP A 2 -6.27 0.29 -18.27
CA ASP A 2 -5.25 1.09 -18.98
C ASP A 2 -4.03 1.48 -18.12
N SER A 3 -4.24 1.73 -16.81
CA SER A 3 -3.16 2.01 -15.86
C SER A 3 -2.17 0.86 -15.67
N LEU A 4 -2.55 -0.39 -15.93
CA LEU A 4 -1.63 -1.53 -15.84
C LEU A 4 -0.70 -1.60 -17.05
N ILE A 5 -1.18 -1.14 -18.20
CA ILE A 5 -0.55 -1.30 -19.51
C ILE A 5 0.63 -0.32 -19.71
N THR A 6 0.76 0.71 -18.87
CA THR A 6 1.84 1.70 -18.96
C THR A 6 3.23 1.16 -18.59
N SER A 7 3.37 -0.12 -18.27
CA SER A 7 4.66 -0.76 -17.97
C SER A 7 5.06 -1.74 -19.09
N GLY A 8 6.29 -1.61 -19.60
CA GLY A 8 6.84 -2.47 -20.67
C GLY A 8 6.53 -2.00 -22.10
N ASP A 9 6.24 -2.95 -23.00
CA ASP A 9 5.89 -2.71 -24.41
C ASP A 9 4.44 -2.24 -24.63
N GLY A 10 3.71 -1.93 -23.55
CA GLY A 10 2.33 -1.50 -23.65
C GLY A 10 1.34 -2.66 -23.79
N THR A 11 1.67 -3.88 -23.34
CA THR A 11 0.74 -5.02 -23.37
C THR A 11 0.51 -5.64 -22.00
N MET A 12 -0.70 -6.11 -21.72
CA MET A 12 -0.97 -6.85 -20.47
C MET A 12 -0.09 -8.10 -20.32
N ALA A 13 0.28 -8.73 -21.44
CA ALA A 13 1.15 -9.90 -21.44
C ALA A 13 2.55 -9.58 -20.90
N SER A 14 3.16 -8.45 -21.30
CA SER A 14 4.48 -8.05 -20.79
C SER A 14 4.44 -7.67 -19.31
N VAL A 15 3.37 -7.00 -18.87
CA VAL A 15 3.12 -6.68 -17.45
C VAL A 15 3.05 -7.96 -16.62
N LEU A 16 2.24 -8.93 -17.04
CA LEU A 16 2.11 -10.20 -16.35
C LEU A 16 3.42 -10.99 -16.34
N LYS A 17 4.14 -11.02 -17.47
CA LYS A 17 5.45 -11.65 -17.56
C LYS A 17 6.45 -11.04 -16.57
N ALA A 18 6.57 -9.72 -16.55
CA ALA A 18 7.50 -9.02 -15.66
C ALA A 18 7.16 -9.25 -14.18
N ARG A 19 5.87 -9.23 -13.82
CA ARG A 19 5.43 -9.51 -12.44
C ARG A 19 5.70 -10.96 -12.03
N LEU A 20 5.44 -11.91 -12.93
CA LEU A 20 5.73 -13.33 -12.70
C LEU A 20 7.24 -13.57 -12.54
N GLU A 21 8.06 -12.95 -13.39
CA GLU A 21 9.51 -13.01 -13.31
C GLU A 21 10.01 -12.46 -11.98
N LYS A 22 9.56 -11.27 -11.56
CA LYS A 22 9.90 -10.71 -10.25
C LYS A 22 9.52 -11.64 -9.10
N LEU A 23 8.33 -12.23 -9.15
CA LEU A 23 7.85 -13.14 -8.10
C LEU A 23 8.72 -14.42 -8.01
N ALA A 24 9.19 -14.93 -9.14
CA ALA A 24 9.94 -16.18 -9.24
C ALA A 24 11.46 -16.01 -9.05
N CYS A 25 12.03 -14.87 -9.47
CA CYS A 25 13.47 -14.71 -9.66
C CYS A 25 14.13 -13.67 -8.74
N ASP A 26 13.43 -12.58 -8.39
CA ASP A 26 14.07 -11.44 -7.70
C ASP A 26 14.31 -11.69 -6.21
N PHE A 27 13.62 -12.68 -5.63
CA PHE A 27 13.71 -12.99 -4.20
C PHE A 27 13.91 -14.49 -3.97
N PRO A 28 14.74 -14.89 -2.99
CA PRO A 28 14.82 -16.28 -2.57
C PRO A 28 13.43 -16.80 -2.15
N LEU A 29 12.98 -17.92 -2.73
CA LEU A 29 11.69 -18.53 -2.41
C LEU A 29 11.55 -18.83 -0.92
N GLN A 30 12.64 -19.19 -0.25
CA GLN A 30 12.70 -19.41 1.19
C GLN A 30 12.30 -18.18 2.01
N ASN A 31 12.37 -16.98 1.43
CA ASN A 31 12.03 -15.71 2.08
C ASN A 31 10.81 -15.05 1.43
N ASN A 32 10.08 -15.71 0.53
CA ASN A 32 8.95 -15.12 -0.20
C ASN A 32 7.67 -15.95 -0.08
N TYR A 33 6.97 -15.82 1.04
CA TYR A 33 5.68 -16.50 1.26
C TYR A 33 4.58 -16.12 0.24
N PHE A 34 4.72 -15.01 -0.50
CA PHE A 34 3.79 -14.68 -1.59
C PHE A 34 3.97 -15.64 -2.77
N ALA A 35 5.22 -15.96 -3.13
CA ALA A 35 5.53 -16.95 -4.17
C ALA A 35 5.02 -18.35 -3.79
N TRP A 36 5.11 -18.73 -2.51
CA TRP A 36 4.53 -19.98 -2.01
C TRP A 36 3.01 -20.04 -2.18
N GLN A 37 2.31 -18.96 -1.84
CA GLN A 37 0.86 -18.88 -2.06
C GLN A 37 0.51 -18.97 -3.55
N ALA A 38 1.27 -18.29 -4.42
CA ALA A 38 1.03 -18.30 -5.85
C ALA A 38 1.29 -19.66 -6.52
N PHE A 39 2.42 -20.31 -6.21
CA PHE A 39 2.85 -21.53 -6.90
C PHE A 39 2.44 -22.82 -6.19
N ALA A 40 2.57 -22.88 -4.87
CA ALA A 40 2.29 -24.07 -4.08
C ALA A 40 0.85 -24.09 -3.52
N ARG A 41 0.13 -22.96 -3.55
CA ARG A 41 -1.23 -22.79 -3.01
C ARG A 41 -1.34 -23.19 -1.53
N ARG A 42 -0.24 -23.01 -0.79
CA ARG A 42 -0.14 -23.27 0.65
C ARG A 42 0.95 -22.41 1.26
N TYR A 43 0.93 -22.28 2.58
CA TYR A 43 2.09 -21.78 3.32
C TYR A 43 3.16 -22.86 3.46
N PRO A 44 4.43 -22.46 3.65
CA PRO A 44 5.50 -23.41 3.95
C PRO A 44 5.26 -24.15 5.27
N ASN A 45 5.66 -25.42 5.32
CA ASN A 45 5.75 -26.19 6.56
C ASN A 45 6.95 -25.69 7.39
N PRO A 46 7.01 -26.01 8.70
CA PRO A 46 8.16 -25.69 9.52
C PRO A 46 9.48 -26.17 8.89
N GLY A 47 10.42 -25.25 8.67
CA GLY A 47 11.73 -25.54 8.06
C GLY A 47 11.80 -25.40 6.53
N GLU A 48 10.68 -25.24 5.82
CA GLU A 48 10.68 -25.08 4.36
C GLU A 48 10.99 -23.63 3.92
N ALA A 49 10.36 -22.64 4.54
CA ALA A 49 10.53 -21.22 4.25
C ALA A 49 9.98 -20.34 5.37
N ALA A 50 10.26 -19.04 5.30
CA ALA A 50 9.71 -18.02 6.19
C ALA A 50 8.19 -17.87 5.98
N LEU A 51 7.47 -17.76 7.09
CA LEU A 51 6.04 -17.46 7.10
C LEU A 51 5.80 -15.93 7.04
N PRO A 52 4.57 -15.49 6.72
CA PRO A 52 4.16 -14.13 7.04
C PRO A 52 4.38 -13.84 8.53
N ALA A 53 4.78 -12.61 8.88
CA ALA A 53 5.08 -12.25 10.27
C ALA A 53 3.93 -12.57 11.23
N TYR A 54 2.68 -12.44 10.79
CA TYR A 54 1.49 -12.74 11.59
C TYR A 54 1.23 -14.25 11.80
N LEU A 55 1.90 -15.14 11.07
CA LEU A 55 1.84 -16.60 11.26
C LEU A 55 3.10 -17.17 11.95
N GLU A 56 4.13 -16.36 12.16
CA GLU A 56 5.32 -16.80 12.87
C GLU A 56 5.04 -16.95 14.38
N LYS A 57 5.33 -18.14 14.93
CA LYS A 57 5.10 -18.45 16.35
C LYS A 57 5.69 -17.43 17.32
N ARG A 58 6.86 -16.86 17.00
CA ARG A 58 7.52 -15.83 17.84
C ARG A 58 6.69 -14.55 18.00
N ASN A 59 5.81 -14.23 17.04
CA ASN A 59 4.98 -13.03 17.06
C ASN A 59 3.59 -13.27 17.68
N TYR A 60 3.22 -14.54 17.91
CA TYR A 60 1.87 -14.90 18.36
C TYR A 60 1.47 -14.19 19.65
N GLN A 61 2.31 -14.22 20.68
CA GLN A 61 2.00 -13.59 21.97
C GLN A 61 1.88 -12.07 21.84
N ALA A 62 2.76 -11.44 21.05
CA ALA A 62 2.70 -9.99 20.82
C ALA A 62 1.39 -9.59 20.12
N ILE A 63 0.97 -10.33 19.09
CA ILE A 63 -0.28 -10.09 18.38
C ILE A 63 -1.48 -10.31 19.30
N ARG A 64 -1.52 -11.45 20.01
CA ARG A 64 -2.61 -11.80 20.92
C ARG A 64 -2.81 -10.74 22.01
N ASN A 65 -1.73 -10.22 22.58
CA ASN A 65 -1.78 -9.23 23.66
C ASN A 65 -2.16 -7.82 23.20
N ASN A 66 -2.30 -7.56 21.89
CA ASN A 66 -2.67 -6.26 21.35
C ASN A 66 -4.01 -6.29 20.58
N VAL A 67 -4.76 -7.39 20.64
CA VAL A 67 -6.02 -7.53 19.89
C VAL A 67 -7.09 -6.52 20.34
N ASP A 68 -7.06 -6.12 21.60
CA ASP A 68 -7.92 -5.10 22.21
C ASP A 68 -7.69 -3.68 21.66
N ARG A 69 -6.55 -3.46 20.98
CA ARG A 69 -6.21 -2.19 20.32
C ARG A 69 -6.71 -2.11 18.88
N VAL A 70 -7.36 -3.16 18.38
CA VAL A 70 -7.87 -3.23 17.00
C VAL A 70 -9.38 -3.01 17.01
N ALA A 71 -9.82 -2.02 16.26
CA ALA A 71 -11.23 -1.78 15.97
C ALA A 71 -11.52 -2.10 14.51
N ILE A 72 -12.65 -2.75 14.25
CA ILE A 72 -13.14 -3.03 12.90
C ILE A 72 -14.38 -2.17 12.68
N HIS A 73 -14.37 -1.41 11.58
CA HIS A 73 -15.49 -0.56 11.20
C HIS A 73 -16.04 -1.02 9.85
N HIS A 74 -17.35 -1.28 9.80
CA HIS A 74 -18.06 -1.41 8.54
C HIS A 74 -18.61 -0.04 8.16
N ALA A 75 -17.82 0.74 7.41
CA ALA A 75 -18.13 2.12 7.07
C ALA A 75 -17.41 2.54 5.78
N ASN A 76 -17.90 3.60 5.15
CA ASN A 76 -17.13 4.32 4.14
C ASN A 76 -15.95 5.04 4.82
N LEU A 77 -14.74 4.94 4.26
CA LEU A 77 -13.53 5.53 4.86
C LEU A 77 -13.61 7.07 4.96
N ILE A 78 -14.20 7.73 3.97
CA ILE A 78 -14.33 9.19 3.96
C ILE A 78 -15.25 9.63 5.10
N GLU A 79 -16.42 8.98 5.25
CA GLU A 79 -17.35 9.24 6.35
C GLU A 79 -16.74 8.92 7.72
N PHE A 80 -15.98 7.82 7.80
CA PHE A 80 -15.27 7.45 9.02
C PHE A 80 -14.27 8.53 9.43
N LEU A 81 -13.47 9.06 8.49
CA LEU A 81 -12.54 10.16 8.76
C LEU A 81 -13.26 11.47 9.07
N ALA A 82 -14.38 11.76 8.40
CA ALA A 82 -15.20 12.95 8.68
C ALA A 82 -15.69 12.99 10.13
N GLY A 83 -15.96 11.84 10.74
CA GLY A 83 -16.31 11.71 12.15
C GLY A 83 -15.14 11.84 13.14
N LYS A 84 -13.89 11.95 12.67
CA LYS A 84 -12.71 12.09 13.53
C LYS A 84 -12.31 13.55 13.74
N ASP A 85 -11.74 13.80 14.93
CA ASP A 85 -11.13 15.09 15.25
C ASP A 85 -9.97 15.42 14.30
N ALA A 86 -9.76 16.71 14.05
CA ALA A 86 -8.61 17.18 13.29
C ALA A 86 -7.30 16.80 14.01
N GLY A 87 -6.27 16.41 13.25
CA GLY A 87 -4.97 16.05 13.82
C GLY A 87 -4.92 14.74 14.63
N SER A 88 -5.95 13.88 14.54
CA SER A 88 -6.09 12.67 15.37
C SER A 88 -5.53 11.38 14.77
N VAL A 89 -4.98 11.40 13.55
CA VAL A 89 -4.54 10.19 12.83
C VAL A 89 -3.08 10.30 12.38
N ASP A 90 -2.26 9.37 12.86
CA ASP A 90 -0.84 9.34 12.53
C ASP A 90 -0.53 8.65 11.20
N ARG A 91 -1.24 7.58 10.84
CA ARG A 91 -0.86 6.72 9.73
C ARG A 91 -2.08 6.27 8.94
N PHE A 92 -2.00 6.40 7.63
CA PHE A 92 -3.01 5.96 6.67
C PHE A 92 -2.38 4.89 5.76
N VAL A 93 -3.02 3.73 5.66
CA VAL A 93 -2.55 2.61 4.84
C VAL A 93 -3.66 2.25 3.86
N LEU A 94 -3.48 2.60 2.59
CA LEU A 94 -4.49 2.45 1.54
C LEU A 94 -3.99 1.44 0.51
N LEU A 95 -4.44 0.18 0.62
CA LEU A 95 -4.14 -0.84 -0.37
C LEU A 95 -5.14 -0.71 -1.52
N ASP A 96 -4.65 -0.42 -2.73
CA ASP A 96 -5.31 -0.39 -4.06
C ASP A 96 -6.69 0.27 -4.22
N ALA A 97 -7.24 0.87 -3.18
CA ALA A 97 -8.55 1.51 -3.21
C ALA A 97 -8.60 2.73 -4.15
N GLN A 98 -7.50 3.48 -4.23
CA GLN A 98 -7.45 4.77 -4.92
C GLN A 98 -7.48 4.64 -6.46
N ASP A 99 -7.00 3.53 -7.02
CA ASP A 99 -7.02 3.28 -8.47
C ASP A 99 -8.45 3.23 -9.05
N TRP A 100 -9.44 2.98 -8.20
CA TRP A 100 -10.86 2.84 -8.57
C TRP A 100 -11.70 4.08 -8.25
N MET A 101 -11.08 5.11 -7.66
CA MET A 101 -11.78 6.33 -7.26
C MET A 101 -11.83 7.34 -8.41
N THR A 102 -12.94 8.07 -8.53
CA THR A 102 -13.03 9.28 -9.36
C THR A 102 -12.20 10.41 -8.76
N ASP A 103 -11.95 11.47 -9.53
CA ASP A 103 -11.21 12.64 -9.03
C ASP A 103 -11.95 13.30 -7.86
N ASP A 104 -13.28 13.37 -7.90
CA ASP A 104 -14.10 13.87 -6.78
C ASP A 104 -13.93 13.03 -5.51
N GLN A 105 -13.94 11.70 -5.65
CA GLN A 105 -13.72 10.79 -4.52
C GLN A 105 -12.31 10.89 -3.96
N LEU A 106 -11.30 11.03 -4.82
CA LEU A 106 -9.91 11.24 -4.40
C LEU A 106 -9.75 12.56 -3.65
N ASN A 107 -10.34 13.65 -4.14
CA ASN A 107 -10.29 14.95 -3.46
C ASN A 107 -11.01 14.91 -2.12
N ALA A 108 -12.19 14.28 -2.04
CA ALA A 108 -12.92 14.11 -0.77
C ALA A 108 -12.11 13.28 0.24
N LEU A 109 -11.53 12.16 -0.20
CA LEU A 109 -10.67 11.33 0.65
C LEU A 109 -9.44 12.11 1.13
N TRP A 110 -8.72 12.78 0.23
CA TRP A 110 -7.49 13.50 0.58
C TRP A 110 -7.75 14.75 1.42
N ALA A 111 -8.92 15.38 1.29
CA ALA A 111 -9.34 16.44 2.19
C ALA A 111 -9.50 15.92 3.63
N GLU A 112 -10.19 14.80 3.82
CA GLU A 112 -10.39 14.21 5.15
C GLU A 112 -9.10 13.61 5.74
N ILE A 113 -8.27 12.95 4.92
CA ILE A 113 -6.93 12.52 5.33
C ILE A 113 -6.11 13.72 5.80
N THR A 114 -6.14 14.82 5.03
CA THR A 114 -5.37 16.02 5.36
C THR A 114 -5.85 16.70 6.63
N ARG A 115 -7.16 16.81 6.85
CA ARG A 115 -7.77 17.40 8.05
C ARG A 115 -7.47 16.57 9.30
N THR A 116 -7.55 15.25 9.18
CA THR A 116 -7.37 14.34 10.32
C THR A 116 -5.91 13.97 10.60
N ALA A 117 -4.98 14.27 9.68
CA ALA A 117 -3.56 13.98 9.83
C ALA A 117 -2.94 14.74 11.01
N SER A 118 -2.30 14.02 11.92
CA SER A 118 -1.41 14.60 12.93
C SER A 118 -0.13 15.16 12.29
N THR A 119 0.67 15.89 13.08
CA THR A 119 2.03 16.27 12.68
C THR A 119 2.85 15.02 12.36
N ASP A 120 3.63 15.06 11.29
CA ASP A 120 4.40 13.91 10.78
C ASP A 120 3.56 12.69 10.39
N ALA A 121 2.27 12.89 10.14
CA ALA A 121 1.42 11.84 9.62
C ALA A 121 1.96 11.28 8.29
N ARG A 122 1.70 9.99 8.05
CA ARG A 122 2.17 9.31 6.83
C ARG A 122 1.02 8.62 6.13
N VAL A 123 0.95 8.80 4.82
CA VAL A 123 0.09 8.02 3.93
C VAL A 123 0.97 7.09 3.14
N ILE A 124 0.72 5.78 3.24
CA ILE A 124 1.26 4.81 2.31
C ILE A 124 0.13 4.22 1.47
N PHE A 125 0.42 4.03 0.20
CA PHE A 125 -0.50 3.35 -0.70
C PHE A 125 0.24 2.62 -1.81
N ARG A 126 -0.45 1.69 -2.44
CA ARG A 126 0.05 0.95 -3.61
C ARG A 126 -0.89 1.14 -4.78
N THR A 127 -0.34 1.09 -5.97
CA THR A 127 -1.04 1.39 -7.23
C THR A 127 -0.81 0.32 -8.27
N ALA A 128 -1.76 0.21 -9.20
CA ALA A 128 -1.65 -0.64 -10.38
C ALA A 128 -0.45 -0.24 -11.27
N ALA A 129 -0.25 1.05 -11.49
CA ALA A 129 0.83 1.63 -12.29
C ALA A 129 2.06 1.99 -11.44
N GLU A 130 3.23 2.18 -12.05
CA GLU A 130 4.42 2.68 -11.34
C GLU A 130 4.27 4.12 -10.82
N PRO A 131 3.81 5.12 -11.60
CA PRO A 131 3.67 6.48 -11.09
C PRO A 131 2.50 6.60 -10.10
N SER A 132 2.64 7.54 -9.16
CA SER A 132 1.54 7.94 -8.28
C SER A 132 0.36 8.46 -9.12
N LEU A 133 -0.85 8.01 -8.81
CA LEU A 133 -2.06 8.48 -9.49
C LEU A 133 -2.49 9.90 -9.08
N LEU A 134 -1.89 10.48 -8.03
CA LEU A 134 -2.42 11.69 -7.41
C LEU A 134 -2.13 12.98 -8.19
N PRO A 135 -0.93 13.21 -8.74
CA PRO A 135 -0.65 14.42 -9.51
C PRO A 135 -1.61 14.56 -10.69
N GLY A 136 -2.29 15.70 -10.78
CA GLY A 136 -3.30 15.98 -11.80
C GLY A 136 -4.72 15.49 -11.48
N ARG A 137 -4.89 14.61 -10.48
CA ARG A 137 -6.20 14.09 -10.04
C ARG A 137 -6.64 14.63 -8.69
N VAL A 138 -5.70 14.92 -7.80
CA VAL A 138 -5.94 15.59 -6.51
C VAL A 138 -5.51 17.04 -6.60
N SER A 139 -6.30 17.94 -5.98
CA SER A 139 -6.03 19.36 -5.91
C SER A 139 -4.60 19.64 -5.44
N LYS A 140 -3.92 20.55 -6.13
CA LYS A 140 -2.58 21.01 -5.77
C LYS A 140 -2.53 21.57 -4.35
N SER A 141 -3.56 22.28 -3.89
CA SER A 141 -3.60 22.85 -2.54
C SER A 141 -3.66 21.79 -1.43
N LEU A 142 -4.18 20.59 -1.72
CA LEU A 142 -4.12 19.46 -0.80
C LEU A 142 -2.72 18.83 -0.86
N LEU A 143 -2.24 18.50 -2.07
CA LEU A 143 -0.95 17.84 -2.25
C LEU A 143 0.24 18.66 -1.77
N ASP A 144 0.19 20.00 -1.88
CA ASP A 144 1.25 20.90 -1.42
C ASP A 144 1.49 20.82 0.09
N GLN A 145 0.55 20.29 0.86
CA GLN A 145 0.70 20.08 2.30
C GLN A 145 1.40 18.76 2.65
N TRP A 146 1.83 17.99 1.65
CA TRP A 146 2.47 16.70 1.79
C TRP A 146 3.77 16.67 0.99
N SER A 147 4.80 16.03 1.57
CA SER A 147 6.06 15.74 0.90
C SER A 147 6.03 14.32 0.35
N TYR A 148 6.10 14.18 -0.98
CA TYR A 148 6.23 12.88 -1.62
C TYR A 148 7.67 12.36 -1.50
N ALA A 149 7.85 11.25 -0.79
CA ALA A 149 9.16 10.65 -0.57
C ALA A 149 9.55 9.74 -1.76
N ASP A 150 9.82 10.30 -2.93
CA ASP A 150 10.00 9.54 -4.19
C ASP A 150 11.09 8.46 -4.10
N GLN A 151 12.29 8.83 -3.67
CA GLN A 151 13.41 7.88 -3.59
C GLN A 151 13.10 6.70 -2.65
N LEU A 152 12.50 7.00 -1.49
CA LEU A 152 12.12 5.97 -0.53
C LEU A 152 10.95 5.12 -1.05
N SER A 153 10.00 5.73 -1.75
CA SER A 153 8.89 5.06 -2.41
C SER A 153 9.39 4.02 -3.41
N ARG A 154 10.29 4.41 -4.33
CA ARG A 154 10.94 3.50 -5.29
C ARG A 154 11.74 2.39 -4.61
N ALA A 155 12.51 2.73 -3.58
CA ALA A 155 13.29 1.75 -2.82
C ALA A 155 12.40 0.72 -2.10
N LEU A 156 11.23 1.13 -1.61
CA LEU A 156 10.25 0.23 -0.98
C LEU A 156 9.49 -0.60 -2.02
N SER A 157 9.15 -0.03 -3.19
CA SER A 157 8.58 -0.78 -4.33
C SER A 157 9.50 -1.92 -4.78
N ALA A 158 10.81 -1.67 -4.83
CA ALA A 158 11.81 -2.68 -5.18
C ALA A 158 11.89 -3.82 -4.16
N ARG A 159 11.51 -3.58 -2.90
CA ARG A 159 11.47 -4.58 -1.82
C ARG A 159 10.13 -5.31 -1.71
N ASP A 160 9.12 -4.92 -2.49
CA ASP A 160 7.82 -5.59 -2.48
C ASP A 160 7.92 -6.97 -3.15
N ARG A 161 7.84 -8.00 -2.31
CA ARG A 161 7.90 -9.42 -2.68
C ARG A 161 6.61 -9.96 -3.31
N SER A 162 5.51 -9.21 -3.23
CA SER A 162 4.21 -9.66 -3.76
C SER A 162 4.13 -9.62 -5.28
N ALA A 163 4.88 -8.71 -5.91
CA ALA A 163 4.85 -8.45 -7.36
C ALA A 163 3.46 -8.13 -7.94
N ILE A 164 2.49 -7.72 -7.10
CA ILE A 164 1.11 -7.42 -7.52
C ILE A 164 0.98 -5.97 -8.01
N TYR A 165 1.70 -5.04 -7.39
CA TYR A 165 1.53 -3.61 -7.61
C TYR A 165 2.67 -3.03 -8.47
N GLY A 166 2.34 -2.03 -9.27
CA GLY A 166 3.33 -1.26 -10.05
C GLY A 166 4.09 -0.28 -9.17
N GLY A 167 3.42 0.34 -8.19
CA GLY A 167 4.00 1.36 -7.33
C GLY A 167 3.69 1.16 -5.84
N PHE A 168 4.65 1.56 -5.00
CA PHE A 168 4.48 1.87 -3.59
C PHE A 168 4.79 3.35 -3.39
N HIS A 169 3.91 4.08 -2.73
CA HIS A 169 4.02 5.52 -2.55
C HIS A 169 3.95 5.90 -1.09
N LEU A 170 4.82 6.83 -0.68
CA LEU A 170 4.84 7.42 0.65
C LEU A 170 4.73 8.94 0.55
N TYR A 171 3.71 9.47 1.22
CA TYR A 171 3.54 10.90 1.46
C TYR A 171 3.67 11.18 2.96
N VAL A 172 4.42 12.22 3.31
CA VAL A 172 4.65 12.66 4.70
C VAL A 172 4.05 14.04 4.88
N LYS A 173 3.24 14.24 5.92
CA LYS A 173 2.60 15.52 6.21
C LYS A 173 3.68 16.56 6.49
N GLN A 174 3.63 17.70 5.83
CA GLN A 174 4.55 18.80 6.12
C GLN A 174 4.24 19.41 7.48
N ALA A 175 5.27 19.85 8.20
CA ALA A 175 5.09 20.69 9.38
C ALA A 175 4.41 22.00 8.96
N ALA A 176 3.47 22.47 9.79
CA ALA A 176 2.80 23.76 9.60
C ALA A 176 3.76 24.93 9.84
#